data_AF-A0A968JIJ4-F1
#
_entry.id   AF-A0A968JIJ4-F1
#
_cell.length_a   1.000
_cell.length_b   1.000
_cell.length_c   1.000
_cell.angle_alpha   90.00
_cell.angle_beta   90.00
_cell.angle_gamma   90.00
#
_symmetry.space_group_name_H-M   'P 1'
#
loop_
_entity.id
_entity.type
_entity.pdbx_description
1 polymer ?
#
loop_
_entity_poly.entity_id
_entity_poly.type
_entity_poly.pdbx_seq_one_letter_code
_entity_poly.pdbx_strand_id
1 'polypeptide(L)'
;MIANVQEEGSWIKVYDQNSKKISQMSSHNVTVVGIASDFFVTDEGSWIKTYDENCRKIAQMSSHNVDVRGAAGQTFTTKEGSWLKVYDKNCKKISQKSA
;
A
#
# COMPACT_ATOMS: atom_id res chain seq x y z
N MET A 1 13.99 1.42 5.98
CA MET A 1 13.39 1.46 4.64
C MET A 1 12.86 0.08 4.33
N ILE A 2 11.62 0.00 3.86
CA ILE A 2 11.03 -1.24 3.36
C ILE A 2 11.70 -1.57 2.04
N ALA A 3 12.20 -2.79 1.90
CA ALA A 3 12.71 -3.29 0.63
C ALA A 3 11.73 -4.26 -0.02
N ASN A 4 11.00 -5.02 0.78
CA ASN A 4 10.01 -5.94 0.28
C ASN A 4 8.90 -6.21 1.29
N VAL A 5 7.72 -6.58 0.80
CA VAL A 5 6.58 -7.05 1.57
C VAL A 5 6.05 -8.29 0.86
N GLN A 6 5.97 -9.42 1.56
CA GLN A 6 5.59 -10.69 0.97
C GLN A 6 4.43 -11.34 1.73
N GLU A 7 3.51 -11.94 0.98
CA GLU A 7 2.49 -12.84 1.51
C GLU A 7 3.06 -14.25 1.61
N GLU A 8 3.21 -14.75 2.83
CA GLU A 8 3.77 -16.06 3.16
C GLU A 8 2.81 -16.82 4.08
N GLY A 9 1.96 -17.65 3.49
CA GLY A 9 0.91 -18.38 4.21
C GLY A 9 -0.10 -17.42 4.84
N SER A 10 -0.30 -17.52 6.16
CA SER A 10 -1.23 -16.66 6.92
C SER A 10 -0.65 -15.30 7.31
N TRP A 11 0.51 -14.92 6.77
CA TRP A 11 1.23 -13.71 7.18
C TRP A 11 1.64 -12.85 5.99
N ILE A 12 1.52 -11.54 6.16
CA ILE A 12 2.25 -10.55 5.39
C ILE A 12 3.51 -10.21 6.18
N LYS A 13 4.69 -10.37 5.59
CA LYS A 13 5.99 -10.09 6.22
C LYS A 13 6.67 -8.92 5.54
N VAL A 14 7.23 -8.02 6.33
CA VAL A 14 7.98 -6.84 5.86
C VAL A 14 9.46 -7.09 6.06
N TYR A 15 10.25 -6.83 5.03
CA TYR A 15 11.69 -7.01 5.00
C TYR A 15 12.42 -5.70 4.75
N ASP A 16 13.53 -5.51 5.44
CA ASP A 16 14.47 -4.42 5.15
C ASP A 16 15.40 -4.75 3.98
N GLN A 17 16.26 -3.80 3.62
CA GLN A 17 17.23 -3.91 2.52
C GLN A 17 18.29 -5.02 2.70
N ASN A 18 18.47 -5.54 3.92
CA ASN A 18 19.36 -6.66 4.20
C ASN A 18 18.61 -8.00 4.17
N SER A 19 17.38 -8.02 3.64
CA SER A 19 16.46 -9.16 3.66
C SER A 19 16.11 -9.64 5.08
N LYS A 20 16.31 -8.79 6.10
CA LYS A 20 15.91 -9.10 7.47
C LYS A 20 14.43 -8.79 7.64
N LYS A 21 13.68 -9.75 8.17
CA LYS A 21 12.28 -9.52 8.57
C LYS A 21 12.24 -8.51 9.71
N ILE A 22 11.49 -7.42 9.54
CA ILE A 22 11.33 -6.37 10.56
C ILE A 22 9.96 -6.38 11.22
N SER A 23 8.91 -6.81 10.50
CA SER A 23 7.56 -6.92 11.05
C SER A 23 6.70 -7.91 10.26
N GLN A 24 5.52 -8.22 10.79
CA GLN A 24 4.53 -9.04 10.10
C GLN A 24 3.10 -8.76 10.62
N MET A 25 2.10 -9.02 9.80
CA MET A 25 0.68 -8.98 10.16
C MET A 25 -0.08 -10.15 9.54
N SER A 26 -1.29 -10.42 10.02
CA SER A 26 -2.17 -11.43 9.42
C SER A 26 -2.47 -11.08 7.95
N SER A 27 -2.43 -12.06 7.06
CA SER A 27 -2.84 -11.91 5.65
C SER A 27 -4.35 -12.06 5.43
N HIS A 28 -5.12 -12.29 6.50
CA HIS A 28 -6.56 -12.56 6.38
C HIS A 28 -7.32 -11.37 5.80
N ASN A 29 -7.85 -11.53 4.58
CA ASN A 29 -8.53 -10.48 3.79
C ASN A 29 -7.65 -9.25 3.51
N VAL A 30 -6.34 -9.45 3.40
CA VAL A 30 -5.38 -8.38 3.09
C VAL A 30 -4.55 -8.78 1.89
N THR A 31 -4.64 -8.00 0.81
CA THR A 31 -3.82 -8.17 -0.40
C THR A 31 -2.86 -7.00 -0.51
N VAL A 32 -1.55 -7.26 -0.64
CA VAL A 32 -0.56 -6.19 -0.85
C VAL A 32 -0.57 -5.74 -2.32
N VAL A 33 -0.89 -4.46 -2.56
CA VAL A 33 -1.07 -3.90 -3.93
C VAL A 33 -0.03 -2.84 -4.29
N GLY A 34 0.86 -2.47 -3.37
CA GLY A 34 1.97 -1.56 -3.64
C GLY A 34 2.94 -1.44 -2.48
N ILE A 35 4.22 -1.28 -2.79
CA ILE A 35 5.30 -1.14 -1.80
C ILE A 35 6.07 0.13 -2.10
N ALA A 36 6.16 1.04 -1.13
CA ALA A 36 6.96 2.27 -1.20
C ALA A 36 8.12 2.19 -0.19
N SER A 37 8.88 3.28 -0.04
CA SER A 37 10.11 3.28 0.77
C SER A 37 9.85 3.15 2.28
N ASP A 38 8.76 3.75 2.77
CA ASP A 38 8.41 3.82 4.21
C ASP A 38 6.96 3.43 4.50
N PHE A 39 6.21 2.97 3.48
CA PHE A 39 4.88 2.43 3.66
C PHE A 39 4.55 1.40 2.58
N PHE A 40 3.52 0.60 2.81
CA PHE A 40 2.93 -0.27 1.79
C PHE A 40 1.41 -0.08 1.75
N VAL A 41 0.81 -0.45 0.63
CA VAL A 41 -0.61 -0.28 0.33
C VAL A 41 -1.26 -1.66 0.25
N THR A 42 -2.41 -1.80 0.88
CA THR A 42 -3.21 -3.02 0.82
C THR A 42 -4.62 -2.73 0.29
N ASP A 43 -5.18 -3.72 -0.39
CA ASP A 43 -6.61 -3.82 -0.66
C ASP A 43 -7.22 -4.82 0.34
N GLU A 44 -8.18 -4.34 1.12
CA GLU A 44 -8.92 -5.10 2.13
C GLU A 44 -10.43 -5.08 1.84
N GLY A 45 -10.78 -5.23 0.55
CA GLY A 45 -12.14 -5.36 0.04
C GLY A 45 -12.85 -4.02 -0.10
N SER A 46 -13.31 -3.43 1.00
CA SER A 46 -13.99 -2.11 1.00
C SER A 46 -13.04 -0.93 1.22
N TRP A 47 -11.77 -1.23 1.53
CA TRP A 47 -10.79 -0.24 1.96
C TRP A 47 -9.47 -0.47 1.28
N ILE A 48 -8.89 0.60 0.76
CA ILE A 48 -7.46 0.70 0.50
C ILE A 48 -6.82 1.26 1.77
N LYS A 49 -5.82 0.57 2.32
CA LYS A 49 -5.13 1.01 3.55
C LYS A 49 -3.65 1.20 3.29
N THR A 50 -3.04 2.07 4.07
CA THR A 50 -1.59 2.28 4.09
C THR A 50 -1.05 1.87 5.45
N TYR A 51 0.11 1.22 5.46
CA TYR A 51 0.77 0.74 6.66
C TYR A 51 2.25 1.15 6.66
N ASP A 52 2.80 1.43 7.85
CA ASP A 52 4.22 1.68 8.04
C ASP A 52 5.05 0.38 8.00
N GLU A 53 6.38 0.49 8.12
CA GLU A 53 7.27 -0.68 8.12
C GLU A 53 7.08 -1.64 9.29
N ASN A 54 6.32 -1.24 10.31
CA ASN A 54 6.00 -2.03 11.50
C ASN A 54 4.59 -2.63 11.43
N CYS A 55 3.96 -2.62 10.24
CA CYS A 55 2.56 -3.02 10.01
C CYS A 55 1.54 -2.21 10.84
N ARG A 56 1.86 -0.98 11.22
CA ARG A 56 0.88 -0.07 11.85
C ARG A 56 0.12 0.67 10.78
N LYS A 57 -1.21 0.63 10.86
CA LYS A 57 -2.06 1.36 9.93
C LYS A 57 -1.79 2.86 10.05
N ILE A 58 -1.53 3.51 8.92
CA ILE A 58 -1.34 4.96 8.81
C ILE A 58 -2.69 5.61 8.47
N ALA A 59 -3.28 5.22 7.34
CA ALA A 59 -4.55 5.77 6.85
C ALA A 59 -5.36 4.73 6.05
N GLN A 60 -6.56 5.12 5.66
CA GLN A 60 -7.40 4.33 4.77
C GLN A 60 -8.32 5.22 3.93
N MET A 61 -8.71 4.71 2.76
CA MET A 61 -9.72 5.31 1.89
C MET A 61 -10.63 4.22 1.31
N SER A 62 -11.83 4.59 0.87
CA SER A 62 -12.73 3.63 0.21
C SER A 62 -12.06 3.07 -1.05
N SER A 63 -12.24 1.76 -1.29
CA SER A 63 -11.82 1.10 -2.54
C SER A 63 -12.82 1.28 -3.69
N HIS A 64 -13.96 1.95 -3.45
CA HIS A 64 -15.02 2.06 -4.44
C HIS A 64 -14.56 2.81 -5.71
N ASN A 65 -14.51 2.09 -6.84
CA ASN A 65 -13.97 2.57 -8.13
C ASN A 65 -12.50 3.01 -8.07
N VAL A 66 -11.71 2.43 -7.16
CA VAL A 66 -10.29 2.73 -6.99
C VAL A 66 -9.47 1.48 -7.31
N ASP A 67 -8.64 1.56 -8.34
CA ASP A 67 -7.71 0.51 -8.75
C ASP A 67 -6.27 0.96 -8.49
N VAL A 68 -5.58 0.37 -7.51
CA VAL A 68 -4.19 0.74 -7.16
C VAL A 68 -3.23 0.23 -8.24
N ARG A 69 -2.52 1.14 -8.89
CA ARG A 69 -1.55 0.82 -9.96
C ARG A 69 -0.15 0.54 -9.46
N GLY A 70 0.15 0.96 -8.24
CA GLY A 70 1.42 0.71 -7.57
C GLY A 70 1.79 1.84 -6.62
N ALA A 71 2.83 1.59 -5.84
CA ALA A 71 3.43 2.56 -4.94
C ALA A 71 4.93 2.67 -5.23
N ALA A 72 5.47 3.88 -5.08
CA ALA A 72 6.89 4.15 -5.26
C ALA A 72 7.27 5.44 -4.54
N GLY A 73 8.50 5.47 -4.01
CA GLY A 73 9.02 6.62 -3.27
C GLY A 73 8.15 6.94 -2.04
N GLN A 74 7.41 8.05 -2.11
CA GLN A 74 6.55 8.56 -1.02
C GLN A 74 5.06 8.62 -1.41
N THR A 75 4.69 7.97 -2.50
CA THR A 75 3.34 8.07 -3.07
C THR A 75 2.83 6.74 -3.62
N PHE A 76 1.52 6.64 -3.80
CA PHE A 76 0.90 5.58 -4.59
C PHE A 76 -0.05 6.17 -5.63
N THR A 77 -0.19 5.46 -6.75
CA THR A 77 -1.05 5.88 -7.87
C THR A 77 -2.25 4.97 -7.97
N THR A 78 -3.42 5.55 -8.19
CA THR A 78 -4.67 4.83 -8.46
C THR A 78 -5.20 5.21 -9.84
N LYS A 79 -5.96 4.31 -10.45
CA LYS A 79 -6.86 4.61 -11.55
C LYS A 79 -8.29 4.67 -11.00
N GLU A 80 -8.94 5.81 -11.21
CA GLU A 80 -10.31 6.08 -10.78
C GLU A 80 -11.11 6.61 -11.97
N GLY A 81 -11.79 5.70 -12.68
CA GLY A 81 -12.41 5.99 -13.97
C GLY A 81 -11.38 6.41 -15.03
N SER A 82 -11.55 7.60 -15.60
CA SER A 82 -10.65 8.20 -16.61
C SER A 82 -9.47 8.97 -16.02
N TRP A 83 -9.22 8.86 -14.70
CA TRP A 83 -8.19 9.63 -14.02
C TRP A 83 -7.15 8.72 -13.39
N LEU A 84 -5.88 9.11 -13.52
CA LEU A 84 -4.80 8.65 -12.65
C LEU A 84 -4.62 9.67 -11.54
N LYS A 85 -4.70 9.22 -10.29
CA LYS A 85 -4.56 10.07 -9.11
C LYS A 85 -3.36 9.61 -8.29
N VAL A 86 -2.61 10.56 -7.77
CA VAL A 86 -1.44 10.30 -6.92
C VAL A 86 -1.78 10.71 -5.50
N TYR A 87 -1.54 9.81 -4.56
CA TYR A 87 -1.81 9.99 -3.13
C TYR A 87 -0.53 9.83 -2.31
N ASP A 88 -0.44 10.54 -1.19
CA ASP A 88 0.56 10.28 -0.17
C ASP A 88 0.18 9.07 0.72
N LYS A 89 1.04 8.70 1.65
CA LYS A 89 0.77 7.63 2.63
C LYS A 89 -0.41 7.88 3.57
N ASN A 90 -0.94 9.11 3.64
CA ASN A 90 -2.12 9.46 4.44
C ASN A 90 -3.41 9.38 3.62
N CYS A 91 -3.36 8.80 2.41
CA CYS A 91 -4.45 8.80 1.43
C CYS A 91 -4.90 10.22 1.04
N LYS A 92 -4.02 11.22 1.15
CA LYS A 92 -4.28 12.59 0.71
C LYS A 92 -3.87 12.73 -0.75
N LYS A 93 -4.81 13.14 -1.60
CA LYS A 93 -4.55 13.37 -3.02
C LYS A 93 -3.54 14.52 -3.19
N ILE A 94 -2.46 14.27 -3.91
CA ILE A 94 -1.43 15.25 -4.26
C ILE A 94 -1.69 15.84 -5.64
N SER A 95 -1.99 14.97 -6.62
CA SER A 95 -2.17 15.38 -8.01
C SER A 95 -3.06 14.40 -8.77
N GLN A 96 -3.47 14.78 -9.98
CA GLN A 96 -4.20 13.92 -10.89
C GLN A 96 -3.93 14.31 -12.35
N LYS A 97 -4.07 13.34 -13.26
CA LYS A 97 -4.08 13.55 -14.71
C LYS A 97 -5.06 12.58 -15.39
N SER A 98 -5.42 12.82 -16.64
CA SER A 98 -6.14 11.83 -17.44
C SER A 98 -5.33 10.54 -17.59
N ALA A 99 -6.02 9.39 -17.52
CA ALA A 99 -5.42 8.06 -17.58
C ALA A 99 -4.92 7.67 -18.97
#